data_AF-A0A3C0HR78-F1
#
_entry.id   AF-A0A3C0HR78-F1
#
_cell.length_a   1.000
_cell.length_b   1.000
_cell.length_c   1.000
_cell.angle_alpha   90.00
_cell.angle_beta   90.00
_cell.angle_gamma   90.00
#
_symmetry.space_group_name_H-M   'P 1'
#
loop_
_entity.id
_entity.type
_entity.pdbx_description
1 polymer ?
#
loop_
_entity_poly.entity_id
_entity_poly.type
_entity_poly.pdbx_seq_one_letter_code
_entity_poly.pdbx_strand_id
1 'polypeptide(L)'
;MAVVIAETRTAATAGAAAIEVEWEDLPLVDTIDAALAPGAPLVHPENRLDTNAYYHLRIRKGDPDFGFALAYAVVDEVYEVPHQEHAYLQPEAGTAYIDEEGRVTIEIGGQWTSEDREQVAHVLGLPEDRVRIIYKAIGGAFGGKEDMSIQIA
;
A
#
# COMPACT_ATOMS: atom_id res chain seq x y z
N MET A 1 -14.08 7.83 3.95
CA MET A 1 -13.65 7.45 5.34
C MET A 1 -13.26 8.71 6.10
N ALA A 2 -13.14 8.64 7.43
CA ALA A 2 -12.84 9.78 8.31
C ALA A 2 -11.93 9.35 9.47
N VAL A 3 -11.23 10.32 10.07
CA VAL A 3 -10.41 10.15 11.28
C VAL A 3 -11.01 10.95 12.43
N VAL A 4 -11.01 10.35 13.63
CA VAL A 4 -11.61 10.94 14.84
C VAL A 4 -10.53 11.40 15.80
N ILE A 5 -10.56 12.69 16.14
CA ILE A 5 -9.67 13.31 17.11
C ILE A 5 -10.45 13.51 18.42
N ALA A 6 -9.89 13.05 19.53
CA ALA A 6 -10.49 13.24 20.86
C ALA A 6 -9.42 13.29 21.95
N GLU A 7 -9.78 13.81 23.13
CA GLU A 7 -8.88 13.92 24.29
C GLU A 7 -8.50 12.57 24.91
N THR A 8 -9.30 11.51 24.64
CA THR A 8 -9.04 10.16 25.14
C THR A 8 -9.31 9.12 24.06
N ARG A 9 -8.60 7.99 24.16
CA ARG A 9 -8.84 6.83 23.28
C ARG A 9 -10.28 6.37 23.31
N THR A 10 -10.90 6.30 24.49
CA THR A 10 -12.30 5.87 24.64
C THR A 10 -13.25 6.81 23.89
N ALA A 11 -13.04 8.12 23.98
CA ALA A 11 -13.84 9.10 23.24
C ALA A 11 -13.63 8.98 21.72
N ALA A 12 -12.39 8.77 21.27
CA ALA A 12 -12.11 8.56 19.84
C ALA A 12 -12.80 7.31 19.29
N THR A 13 -12.74 6.19 20.01
CA THR A 13 -13.42 4.94 19.63
C THR A 13 -14.94 5.11 19.60
N ALA A 14 -15.52 5.78 20.60
CA ALA A 14 -16.96 6.05 20.64
C ALA A 14 -17.39 6.98 19.49
N GLY A 15 -16.60 8.02 19.20
CA GLY A 15 -16.85 8.92 18.08
C GLY A 15 -16.78 8.19 16.73
N ALA A 16 -15.80 7.31 16.54
CA ALA A 16 -15.68 6.53 15.31
C ALA A 16 -16.88 5.59 15.09
N ALA A 17 -17.38 4.96 16.16
CA ALA A 17 -18.56 4.10 16.11
C ALA A 17 -19.88 4.85 15.84
N ALA A 18 -19.90 6.17 16.06
CA ALA A 18 -21.07 7.01 15.84
C ALA A 18 -21.14 7.61 14.43
N ILE A 19 -20.13 7.39 13.58
CA ILE A 19 -20.13 7.88 12.21
C ILE A 19 -21.11 7.03 11.38
N GLU A 20 -22.11 7.69 10.81
CA GLU A 20 -23.03 7.10 9.83
C GLU A 20 -22.49 7.34 8.42
N VAL A 21 -22.43 6.28 7.62
CA VAL A 21 -22.00 6.34 6.22
C VAL A 21 -22.95 5.51 5.36
N GLU A 22 -23.36 6.09 4.23
CA GLU A 22 -24.10 5.38 3.19
C GLU A 22 -23.13 5.03 2.06
N TRP A 23 -23.18 3.78 1.62
CA TRP A 23 -22.33 3.25 0.54
C TRP A 23 -23.19 2.74 -0.60
N GLU A 24 -22.70 2.86 -1.83
CA GLU A 24 -23.21 2.12 -2.98
C GLU A 24 -22.30 0.90 -3.18
N ASP A 25 -22.87 -0.29 -3.00
CA ASP A 25 -22.12 -1.53 -3.20
C ASP A 25 -21.89 -1.77 -4.69
N LEU A 26 -20.62 -1.84 -5.09
CA LEU A 26 -20.21 -2.22 -6.44
C LEU A 26 -19.90 -3.72 -6.51
N PRO A 27 -19.99 -4.35 -7.70
CA PRO A 27 -19.65 -5.75 -7.84
C PRO A 27 -18.19 -6.01 -7.45
N LEU A 28 -17.98 -7.04 -6.63
CA LEU A 28 -16.66 -7.43 -6.15
C LEU A 28 -15.85 -8.09 -7.27
N VAL A 29 -14.56 -7.73 -7.34
CA VAL A 29 -13.56 -8.33 -8.22
C VAL A 29 -12.40 -8.81 -7.34
N ASP A 30 -12.43 -10.07 -6.92
CA ASP A 30 -11.54 -10.65 -5.90
C ASP A 30 -10.53 -11.66 -6.44
N THR A 31 -10.53 -11.89 -7.76
CA THR A 31 -9.56 -12.77 -8.44
C THR A 31 -8.99 -12.09 -9.68
N ILE A 32 -7.80 -12.51 -10.10
CA ILE A 32 -7.15 -12.00 -11.31
C ILE A 32 -8.01 -12.28 -12.54
N ASP A 33 -8.58 -13.48 -12.66
CA ASP A 33 -9.43 -13.85 -13.79
C ASP A 33 -10.70 -13.00 -13.86
N ALA A 34 -11.35 -12.74 -12.73
CA ALA A 34 -12.50 -11.84 -12.68
C ALA A 34 -12.11 -10.41 -13.05
N ALA A 35 -10.92 -9.93 -12.65
CA ALA A 35 -10.44 -8.60 -12.96
C ALA A 35 -10.11 -8.39 -14.44
N LEU A 36 -9.67 -9.44 -15.12
CA LEU A 36 -9.30 -9.41 -16.53
C LEU A 36 -10.45 -9.78 -17.48
N ALA A 37 -11.59 -10.22 -16.95
CA ALA A 37 -12.75 -10.58 -17.75
C ALA A 37 -13.29 -9.37 -18.54
N PRO A 38 -13.75 -9.56 -19.79
CA PRO A 38 -14.38 -8.48 -20.56
C PRO A 38 -15.57 -7.88 -19.80
N GLY A 39 -15.54 -6.56 -19.62
CA GLY A 39 -16.62 -5.83 -18.92
C GLY A 39 -16.56 -5.94 -17.39
N ALA A 40 -15.48 -6.46 -16.81
CA ALA A 40 -15.24 -6.37 -15.37
C ALA A 40 -15.30 -4.89 -14.90
N PRO A 41 -15.86 -4.61 -13.71
CA PRO A 41 -15.75 -3.29 -13.09
C PRO A 41 -14.29 -2.85 -13.04
N LEU A 42 -14.01 -1.62 -13.50
CA LEU A 42 -12.68 -1.05 -13.43
C LEU A 42 -12.45 -0.49 -12.02
N VAL A 43 -11.36 -0.90 -11.38
CA VAL A 43 -10.97 -0.38 -10.05
C VAL A 43 -10.51 1.09 -10.16
N HIS A 44 -9.83 1.42 -11.27
CA HIS A 44 -9.29 2.75 -11.55
C HIS A 44 -9.78 3.28 -12.89
N PRO A 45 -11.08 3.59 -13.07
CA PRO A 45 -11.62 4.06 -14.35
C PRO A 45 -10.97 5.38 -14.84
N GLU A 46 -10.41 6.18 -13.95
CA GLU A 46 -9.72 7.44 -14.21
C GLU A 46 -8.40 7.28 -15.00
N ASN A 47 -7.80 6.08 -14.98
CA ASN A 47 -6.54 5.82 -15.69
C ASN A 47 -6.72 5.70 -17.22
N ARG A 48 -7.98 5.68 -17.69
CA ARG A 48 -8.39 5.55 -19.11
C ARG A 48 -7.95 4.24 -19.78
N LEU A 49 -7.65 3.21 -19.00
CA LEU A 49 -7.49 1.85 -19.47
C LEU A 49 -8.85 1.15 -19.49
N ASP A 50 -9.06 0.27 -20.46
CA ASP A 50 -10.24 -0.59 -20.56
C ASP A 50 -10.02 -1.95 -19.86
N THR A 51 -9.08 -1.99 -18.93
CA THR A 51 -8.65 -3.21 -18.23
C THR A 51 -8.13 -2.91 -16.82
N ASN A 52 -8.24 -3.88 -15.92
CA ASN A 52 -7.57 -3.86 -14.62
C ASN A 52 -6.09 -4.31 -14.69
N ALA A 53 -5.58 -4.69 -15.87
CA ALA A 53 -4.15 -4.97 -16.06
C ALA A 53 -3.33 -3.67 -16.04
N TYR A 54 -2.82 -3.30 -14.87
CA TYR A 54 -2.11 -2.03 -14.68
C TYR A 54 -0.68 -2.02 -15.27
N TYR A 55 -0.04 -3.19 -15.41
CA TYR A 55 1.34 -3.30 -15.85
C TYR A 55 1.61 -4.59 -16.61
N HIS A 56 2.45 -4.52 -17.65
CA HIS A 56 2.88 -5.67 -18.44
C HIS A 56 4.39 -5.63 -18.67
N LEU A 57 5.10 -6.62 -18.14
CA LEU A 57 6.54 -6.77 -18.29
C LEU A 57 6.88 -7.93 -19.23
N ARG A 58 7.62 -7.64 -20.31
CA ARG A 58 8.06 -8.64 -21.28
C ARG A 58 9.57 -8.84 -21.19
N ILE A 59 10.00 -10.00 -20.69
CA ILE A 59 11.42 -10.39 -20.60
C ILE A 59 11.78 -11.25 -21.82
N ARG A 60 12.82 -10.87 -22.57
CA ARG A 60 13.32 -11.64 -23.72
C ARG A 60 14.83 -11.72 -23.72
N LYS A 61 15.36 -12.92 -23.93
CA LYS A 61 16.79 -13.18 -24.02
C LYS A 61 17.03 -14.40 -24.92
N GLY A 62 17.84 -14.22 -25.97
CA GLY A 62 18.15 -15.30 -26.92
C GLY A 62 16.97 -15.71 -27.80
N ASP A 63 17.04 -16.94 -28.31
CA ASP A 63 16.03 -17.57 -29.17
C ASP A 63 15.40 -18.77 -28.43
N PRO A 64 14.19 -18.59 -27.84
CA PRO A 64 13.53 -19.67 -27.12
C PRO A 64 13.10 -20.81 -28.03
N ASP A 65 12.69 -20.55 -29.28
CA ASP A 65 12.22 -21.58 -30.21
C ASP A 65 13.37 -22.54 -30.55
N PHE A 66 14.56 -21.99 -30.81
CA PHE A 66 15.77 -22.78 -30.99
C PHE A 66 16.16 -23.56 -29.71
N GLY A 67 16.05 -22.92 -28.55
CA GLY A 67 16.33 -23.55 -27.26
C GLY A 67 15.42 -24.76 -26.98
N PHE A 68 14.12 -24.62 -27.20
CA PHE A 68 13.15 -25.70 -27.05
C PHE A 68 13.38 -26.83 -28.06
N ALA A 69 13.73 -26.50 -29.31
CA ALA A 69 13.99 -27.51 -30.33
C ALA A 69 15.21 -28.41 -30.02
N LEU A 70 16.19 -27.89 -29.26
CA LEU A 70 17.38 -28.64 -28.86
C LEU A 70 17.27 -29.30 -27.48
N ALA A 71 16.20 -29.03 -26.73
CA ALA A 71 16.06 -29.53 -25.37
C ALA A 71 15.91 -31.05 -25.35
N TYR A 72 16.63 -31.73 -24.46
CA TYR A 72 16.45 -33.16 -24.23
C TYR A 72 15.11 -33.47 -23.54
N ALA A 73 14.64 -32.56 -22.67
CA ALA A 73 13.36 -32.64 -21.99
C ALA A 73 12.82 -31.22 -21.75
N VAL A 74 11.50 -31.09 -21.69
CA VAL A 74 10.78 -29.85 -21.38
C VAL A 74 9.81 -30.14 -20.25
N VAL A 75 9.76 -29.26 -19.27
CA VAL A 75 8.78 -29.27 -18.17
C VAL A 75 7.99 -27.97 -18.23
N ASP A 76 6.67 -28.09 -18.21
CA ASP A 76 5.73 -26.97 -18.22
C ASP A 76 4.71 -27.23 -17.13
N GLU A 77 4.72 -26.37 -16.11
CA GLU A 77 3.94 -26.54 -14.88
C GLU A 77 3.47 -25.17 -14.37
N VAL A 78 2.30 -25.17 -13.74
CA VAL A 78 1.73 -23.98 -13.11
C VAL A 78 1.99 -24.04 -11.61
N TYR A 79 2.51 -22.93 -11.06
CA TYR A 79 2.77 -22.79 -9.64
C TYR A 79 1.96 -21.62 -9.08
N GLU A 80 1.25 -21.87 -7.99
CA GLU A 80 0.51 -20.85 -7.25
C GLU A 80 1.04 -20.78 -5.82
N VAL A 81 1.13 -19.57 -5.29
CA VAL A 81 1.52 -19.31 -3.90
C VAL A 81 0.39 -18.53 -3.21
N PRO A 82 0.08 -18.84 -1.94
CA PRO A 82 -0.97 -18.14 -1.22
C PRO A 82 -0.54 -16.71 -0.87
N HIS A 83 -1.51 -15.88 -0.49
CA HIS A 83 -1.23 -14.63 0.20
C HIS A 83 -0.54 -14.91 1.55
N GLN A 84 0.46 -14.10 1.89
CA GLN A 84 1.24 -14.23 3.12
C GLN A 84 1.33 -12.89 3.82
N GLU A 85 1.08 -12.89 5.13
CA GLU A 85 1.32 -11.73 5.98
C GLU A 85 2.76 -11.74 6.53
N HIS A 86 3.37 -10.56 6.65
CA HIS A 86 4.64 -10.27 7.28
C HIS A 86 4.70 -10.70 8.76
N ALA A 87 3.58 -10.55 9.49
CA ALA A 87 3.37 -11.01 10.86
C ALA A 87 4.42 -10.53 11.88
N TYR A 88 4.90 -9.28 11.75
CA TYR A 88 5.74 -8.67 12.78
C TYR A 88 4.97 -8.47 14.09
N LEU A 89 5.65 -8.65 15.22
CA LEU A 89 5.01 -8.65 16.54
C LEU A 89 4.56 -7.27 17.00
N GLN A 90 5.17 -6.20 16.48
CA GLN A 90 4.84 -4.82 16.84
C GLN A 90 3.80 -4.24 15.86
N PRO A 91 2.55 -4.02 16.30
CA PRO A 91 1.55 -3.33 15.49
C PRO A 91 2.01 -1.92 15.07
N GLU A 92 1.42 -1.40 14.01
CA GLU A 92 1.64 -0.03 13.55
C GLU A 92 1.21 0.95 14.64
N ALA A 93 2.11 1.86 14.98
CA ALA A 93 1.89 2.91 15.96
C ALA A 93 2.84 4.07 15.69
N GLY A 94 2.35 5.28 15.98
CA GLY A 94 3.08 6.50 15.71
C GLY A 94 2.46 7.69 16.41
N THR A 95 3.22 8.78 16.48
CA THR A 95 2.77 10.06 17.01
C THR A 95 3.23 11.18 16.11
N ALA A 96 2.42 12.23 15.98
CA ALA A 96 2.73 13.40 15.20
C ALA A 96 2.58 14.67 16.04
N TYR A 97 3.47 15.62 15.84
CA TYR A 97 3.45 16.92 16.52
C TYR A 97 4.13 17.99 15.67
N ILE A 98 3.85 19.26 15.98
CA ILE A 98 4.63 20.38 15.45
C ILE A 98 5.83 20.58 16.37
N ASP A 99 7.05 20.51 15.83
CA ASP A 99 8.27 20.72 16.61
C ASP A 99 8.57 22.21 16.86
N GLU A 100 9.65 22.48 17.60
CA GLU A 100 10.06 23.85 17.97
C GLU A 100 10.45 24.71 16.76
N GLU A 101 10.85 24.09 15.64
CA GLU A 101 11.11 24.77 14.36
C GLU A 101 9.85 24.91 13.48
N GLY A 102 8.69 24.48 13.99
CA GLY A 102 7.40 24.56 13.31
C GLY A 102 7.21 23.51 12.21
N ARG A 103 8.00 22.44 12.18
CA ARG A 103 7.87 21.35 11.21
C ARG A 103 6.86 20.32 11.69
N VAL A 104 6.20 19.66 10.74
CA VAL A 104 5.41 18.46 11.02
C VAL A 104 6.38 17.32 11.30
N THR A 105 6.46 16.89 12.55
CA THR A 105 7.30 15.78 12.98
C THR A 105 6.47 14.55 13.25
N ILE A 106 6.85 13.42 12.65
CA ILE A 106 6.18 12.13 12.82
C ILE A 106 7.19 11.12 13.35
N GLU A 107 6.88 10.51 14.49
CA GLU A 107 7.64 9.40 15.06
C GLU A 107 6.87 8.10 14.81
N ILE A 108 7.49 7.16 14.08
CA ILE A 108 6.83 5.93 13.62
C ILE A 108 7.84 4.79 13.46
N GLY A 109 7.39 3.57 13.19
CA GLY A 109 8.21 2.52 12.58
C GLY A 109 7.97 2.44 11.07
N GLY A 110 9.04 2.30 10.28
CA GLY A 110 8.98 2.15 8.83
C GLY A 110 10.27 1.58 8.25
N GLN A 111 10.34 1.46 6.93
CA GLN A 111 11.51 0.95 6.22
C GLN A 111 12.14 1.96 5.25
N TRP A 112 11.43 3.05 4.92
CA TRP A 112 11.87 4.01 3.91
C TRP A 112 11.56 5.47 4.33
N THR A 113 12.38 6.02 5.23
CA THR A 113 12.16 7.36 5.82
C THR A 113 12.03 8.50 4.79
N SER A 114 12.78 8.43 3.69
CA SER A 114 12.75 9.46 2.65
C SER A 114 11.43 9.45 1.88
N GLU A 115 10.92 8.27 1.54
CA GLU A 115 9.63 8.11 0.84
C GLU A 115 8.48 8.57 1.74
N ASP A 116 8.50 8.18 3.02
CA ASP A 116 7.54 8.67 4.01
C ASP A 116 7.50 10.20 4.06
N ARG A 117 8.69 10.84 4.05
CA ARG A 117 8.78 12.30 4.08
C ARG A 117 8.20 12.92 2.83
N GLU A 118 8.53 12.39 1.65
CA GLU A 118 8.03 12.86 0.36
C GLU A 118 6.50 12.75 0.29
N GLN A 119 5.96 11.59 0.66
CA GLN A 119 4.52 11.32 0.59
C GLN A 119 3.73 12.15 1.61
N VAL A 120 4.22 12.29 2.84
CA VAL A 120 3.58 13.18 3.84
C VAL A 120 3.62 14.64 3.37
N ALA A 121 4.75 15.11 2.83
CA ALA A 121 4.86 16.46 2.29
C ALA A 121 3.87 16.68 1.13
N HIS A 122 3.75 15.70 0.23
CA HIS A 122 2.81 15.73 -0.88
C HIS A 122 1.35 15.85 -0.40
N VAL A 123 0.92 14.96 0.51
CA VAL A 123 -0.46 14.95 1.03
C VAL A 123 -0.81 16.26 1.75
N LEU A 124 0.13 16.83 2.51
CA LEU A 124 -0.09 18.08 3.25
C LEU A 124 0.12 19.34 2.39
N GLY A 125 0.58 19.21 1.14
CA GLY A 125 0.93 20.35 0.29
C GLY A 125 2.07 21.20 0.86
N LEU A 126 3.03 20.57 1.56
CA LEU A 126 4.17 21.23 2.18
C LEU A 126 5.46 20.95 1.42
N PRO A 127 6.46 21.84 1.48
CA PRO A 127 7.84 21.50 1.13
C PRO A 127 8.39 20.40 2.04
N GLU A 128 9.23 19.51 1.51
CA GLU A 128 9.79 18.38 2.28
C GLU A 128 10.61 18.81 3.52
N ASP A 129 11.24 19.99 3.50
CA ASP A 129 12.00 20.52 4.64
C ASP A 129 11.11 20.98 5.81
N ARG A 130 9.79 21.06 5.59
CA ARG A 130 8.77 21.28 6.62
C ARG A 130 8.25 19.98 7.24
N VAL A 131 8.75 18.82 6.80
CA VAL A 131 8.37 17.50 7.30
C VAL A 131 9.60 16.78 7.85
N ARG A 132 9.44 16.16 9.02
CA ARG A 132 10.49 15.40 9.70
C ARG A 132 9.97 14.03 10.11
N ILE A 133 10.55 12.97 9.54
CA ILE A 133 10.25 11.58 9.92
C ILE A 133 11.33 11.06 10.86
N ILE A 134 10.92 10.47 11.97
CA ILE A 134 11.81 9.87 12.97
C ILE A 134 11.41 8.41 13.15
N TYR A 135 12.29 7.49 12.75
CA TYR A 135 12.09 6.09 13.06
C TYR A 135 12.54 5.76 14.49
N LYS A 136 11.59 5.26 15.30
CA LYS A 136 11.86 4.74 16.65
C LYS A 136 12.25 3.26 16.56
N ALA A 137 12.45 2.61 17.71
CA ALA A 137 12.71 1.17 17.75
C ALA A 137 11.58 0.39 17.07
N ILE A 138 11.94 -0.48 16.12
CA ILE A 138 11.01 -1.20 15.25
C ILE A 138 11.02 -2.69 15.61
N GLY A 139 9.86 -3.23 15.95
CA GLY A 139 9.65 -4.63 16.31
C GLY A 139 9.29 -5.52 15.12
N GLY A 140 10.06 -5.43 14.04
CA GLY A 140 9.85 -6.16 12.79
C GLY A 140 9.08 -5.37 11.72
N ALA A 141 9.29 -5.77 10.46
CA ALA A 141 8.65 -5.15 9.29
C ALA A 141 8.58 -6.11 8.08
N PHE A 142 9.71 -6.67 7.64
CA PHE A 142 9.78 -7.72 6.58
C PHE A 142 9.19 -7.33 5.21
N GLY A 143 9.03 -6.03 4.92
CA GLY A 143 8.33 -5.49 3.75
C GLY A 143 7.07 -4.72 4.14
N GLY A 144 6.37 -5.12 5.21
CA GLY A 144 5.06 -4.56 5.55
C GLY A 144 5.07 -3.18 6.20
N LYS A 145 6.25 -2.59 6.41
CA LYS A 145 6.38 -1.17 6.80
C LYS A 145 7.16 -0.35 5.77
N GLU A 146 7.25 -0.82 4.54
CA GLU A 146 7.79 -0.05 3.40
C GLU A 146 6.76 0.95 2.88
N ASP A 147 5.50 0.53 2.75
CA ASP A 147 4.39 1.37 2.34
C ASP A 147 3.85 2.27 3.47
N MET A 148 3.09 3.30 3.09
CA MET A 148 2.36 4.14 4.05
C MET A 148 1.37 3.31 4.87
N SER A 149 1.35 3.56 6.18
CA SER A 149 0.34 3.06 7.10
C SER A 149 -0.41 4.23 7.75
N ILE A 150 0.05 4.69 8.91
CA ILE A 150 -0.62 5.71 9.73
C ILE A 150 -0.02 7.12 9.57
N GLN A 151 1.00 7.31 8.72
CA GLN A 151 1.69 8.59 8.56
C GLN A 151 0.78 9.67 7.95
N ILE A 152 -0.23 9.29 7.16
CA ILE A 152 -1.18 10.19 6.44
C ILE A 152 -2.64 9.99 6.86
N ALA A 153 -2.88 9.35 8.01
CA ALA A 153 -4.22 9.15 8.54
C ALA A 153 -4.83 10.47 9.06
#